data_AF-A0A2N4U9Z2-F1
#
_entry.id   AF-A0A2N4U9Z2-F1
#
_cell.length_a   1.000
_cell.length_b   1.000
_cell.length_c   1.000
_cell.angle_alpha   90.00
_cell.angle_beta   90.00
_cell.angle_gamma   90.00
#
_symmetry.space_group_name_H-M   'P 1'
#
loop_
_entity.id
_entity.type
_entity.pdbx_description
1 polymer ?
#
loop_
_entity_poly.entity_id
_entity_poly.type
_entity_poly.pdbx_seq_one_letter_code
_entity_poly.pdbx_strand_id
1 'polypeptide(L)'
;MREMERYTMAEKIDQIRCPTLVIRAQDDPLAGGAVAFYDALRCPKKLLEMSNRDGAGDHCEMGNRSLLNRRVLDWLDEILGQPA
;
A
#
# COMPACT_ATOMS: atom_id res chain seq x y z
N MET A 1 -6.49 -15.68 -18.37
CA MET A 1 -5.80 -15.53 -17.06
C MET A 1 -4.34 -15.98 -17.08
N ARG A 2 -3.94 -17.07 -17.74
CA ARG A 2 -2.53 -17.56 -17.75
C ARG A 2 -1.44 -16.52 -18.09
N GLU A 3 -1.69 -15.60 -19.03
CA GLU A 3 -0.68 -14.57 -19.35
C GLU A 3 -0.41 -13.62 -18.16
N MET A 4 -1.38 -13.38 -17.28
CA MET A 4 -1.19 -12.51 -16.11
C MET A 4 -0.22 -13.11 -15.10
N GLU A 5 -0.07 -14.43 -15.05
CA GLU A 5 0.86 -15.14 -14.15
C GLU A 5 2.32 -14.75 -14.40
N ARG A 6 2.64 -14.28 -15.62
CA ARG A 6 3.97 -13.79 -16.00
C ARG A 6 4.30 -12.43 -15.37
N TYR A 7 3.29 -11.67 -14.96
CA TYR A 7 3.43 -10.33 -14.39
C TYR A 7 3.32 -10.38 -12.87
N THR A 8 4.35 -10.95 -12.23
CA THR A 8 4.44 -11.12 -10.77
C THR A 8 5.67 -10.42 -10.20
N MET A 9 5.62 -10.12 -8.89
CA MET A 9 6.73 -9.54 -8.12
C MET A 9 7.57 -10.58 -7.38
N ALA A 10 7.20 -11.88 -7.40
CA ALA A 10 7.81 -12.92 -6.56
C ALA A 10 9.35 -12.96 -6.60
N GLU A 11 9.95 -12.75 -7.77
CA GLU A 11 11.41 -12.81 -7.99
C GLU A 11 12.09 -11.43 -8.01
N LYS A 12 11.31 -10.35 -7.84
CA LYS A 12 11.78 -8.96 -7.95
C LYS A 12 11.55 -8.14 -6.70
N ILE A 13 10.74 -8.65 -5.77
CA ILE A 13 10.35 -7.93 -4.56
C ILE A 13 11.56 -7.54 -3.69
N ASP A 14 12.58 -8.37 -3.71
CA ASP A 14 13.84 -8.16 -3.01
C ASP A 14 14.75 -7.15 -3.71
N GLN A 15 14.34 -6.53 -4.83
CA GLN A 15 15.06 -5.46 -5.52
C GLN A 15 14.54 -4.07 -5.13
N ILE A 16 13.41 -3.99 -4.41
CA ILE A 16 12.88 -2.73 -3.90
C ILE A 16 13.80 -2.23 -2.78
N ARG A 17 14.29 -0.99 -2.90
CA ARG A 17 15.28 -0.39 -1.97
C ARG A 17 14.81 0.91 -1.31
N CYS A 18 13.73 1.51 -1.80
CA CYS A 18 13.20 2.76 -1.25
C CYS A 18 12.14 2.50 -0.17
N PRO A 19 11.90 3.48 0.72
CA PRO A 19 10.76 3.45 1.62
C PRO A 19 9.46 3.18 0.84
N THR A 20 8.70 2.18 1.28
CA THR A 20 7.50 1.71 0.57
C THR A 20 6.29 1.73 1.50
N LEU A 21 5.24 2.44 1.09
CA LEU A 21 3.93 2.39 1.73
C LEU A 21 3.06 1.36 0.99
N VAL A 22 2.54 0.38 1.72
CA VAL A 22 1.53 -0.57 1.23
C VAL A 22 0.20 -0.18 1.86
N ILE A 23 -0.86 -0.10 1.05
CA ILE A 23 -2.19 0.30 1.50
C ILE A 23 -3.13 -0.89 1.28
N ARG A 24 -3.99 -1.16 2.26
CA ARG A 24 -4.96 -2.24 2.23
C ARG A 24 -6.32 -1.74 2.68
N ALA A 25 -7.25 -1.64 1.75
CA ALA A 25 -8.67 -1.46 2.02
C ALA A 25 -9.29 -2.78 2.52
N GLN A 26 -10.10 -2.69 3.58
CA GLN A 26 -10.64 -3.83 4.33
C GLN A 26 -11.47 -4.79 3.47
N ASP A 27 -12.34 -4.24 2.62
CA ASP A 27 -13.31 -5.00 1.81
C ASP A 27 -12.90 -5.02 0.32
N ASP A 28 -11.69 -4.57 -0.02
CA ASP A 28 -11.17 -4.64 -1.40
C ASP A 28 -10.69 -6.07 -1.73
N PRO A 29 -11.38 -6.79 -2.64
CA PRO A 29 -10.99 -8.16 -3.00
C PRO A 29 -9.62 -8.23 -3.68
N LEU A 30 -9.14 -7.14 -4.28
CA LEU A 30 -7.82 -7.08 -4.93
C LEU A 30 -6.69 -6.82 -3.93
N ALA A 31 -7.00 -6.36 -2.72
CA ALA A 31 -6.01 -6.08 -1.67
C ALA A 31 -5.58 -7.34 -0.88
N GLY A 32 -6.13 -8.52 -1.20
CA GLY A 32 -5.82 -9.77 -0.49
C GLY A 32 -4.33 -10.16 -0.45
N GLY A 33 -3.55 -9.73 -1.45
CA GLY A 33 -2.10 -9.96 -1.50
C GLY A 33 -1.24 -8.93 -0.76
N ALA A 34 -1.82 -7.84 -0.24
CA ALA A 34 -1.08 -6.70 0.28
C ALA A 34 -0.21 -7.06 1.50
N VAL A 35 -0.73 -7.87 2.44
CA VAL A 35 0.03 -8.29 3.63
C VAL A 35 1.20 -9.17 3.25
N ALA A 36 0.99 -10.17 2.39
CA ALA A 36 2.08 -11.03 1.92
C ALA A 36 3.17 -10.25 1.16
N PHE A 37 2.77 -9.26 0.34
CA PHE A 37 3.70 -8.35 -0.32
C PHE A 37 4.47 -7.52 0.71
N TYR A 38 3.76 -6.91 1.68
CA TYR A 38 4.37 -6.14 2.76
C TYR A 38 5.41 -6.98 3.53
N ASP A 39 5.06 -8.20 3.93
CA ASP A 39 5.94 -9.08 4.71
C ASP A 39 7.23 -9.43 3.95
N ALA A 40 7.13 -9.65 2.64
CA ALA A 40 8.26 -10.00 1.79
C ALA A 40 9.23 -8.83 1.49
N LEU A 41 8.80 -7.57 1.63
CA LEU A 41 9.67 -6.40 1.45
C LEU A 41 10.82 -6.38 2.47
N ARG A 42 12.03 -6.01 2.02
CA ARG A 42 13.25 -5.89 2.84
C ARG A 42 13.77 -4.45 3.02
N CYS A 43 13.00 -3.47 2.57
CA CYS A 43 13.28 -2.05 2.72
C CYS A 43 12.48 -1.44 3.89
N PRO A 44 12.74 -0.17 4.28
CA PRO A 44 11.82 0.53 5.16
C PRO A 44 10.40 0.48 4.60
N LYS A 45 9.44 0.11 5.43
CA LYS A 45 8.08 -0.19 4.96
C LYS A 45 7.02 0.15 6.00
N LYS A 46 5.86 0.61 5.55
CA LYS A 46 4.67 0.88 6.36
C LYS A 46 3.45 0.22 5.71
N LEU A 47 2.62 -0.44 6.51
CA LEU A 47 1.31 -0.93 6.08
C LEU A 47 0.24 0.02 6.62
N LEU A 48 -0.61 0.53 5.74
CA LEU A 48 -1.75 1.36 6.08
C LEU A 48 -3.04 0.59 5.82
N GLU A 49 -3.79 0.30 6.88
CA GLU A 49 -5.12 -0.33 6.77
C GLU A 49 -6.22 0.73 6.73
N MET A 50 -7.14 0.57 5.77
CA MET A 50 -8.27 1.47 5.54
C MET A 50 -9.55 0.70 5.82
N SER A 51 -10.30 1.13 6.83
CA SER A 51 -11.44 0.38 7.35
C SER A 51 -12.77 0.89 6.79
N ASN A 52 -13.82 0.07 6.88
CA ASN A 52 -15.18 0.51 6.58
C ASN A 52 -15.65 1.61 7.53
N ARG A 53 -15.16 1.62 8.78
CA ARG A 53 -15.47 2.66 9.78
C ARG A 53 -14.94 4.03 9.35
N ASP A 54 -13.84 4.04 8.62
CA ASP A 54 -13.25 5.23 8.03
C ASP A 54 -13.98 5.68 6.74
N GLY A 55 -14.96 4.90 6.25
CA GLY A 55 -15.59 5.10 4.94
C GLY A 55 -14.65 4.82 3.76
N ALA A 56 -13.53 4.15 4.02
CA ALA A 56 -12.42 3.97 3.07
C ALA A 56 -12.10 2.49 2.80
N GLY A 57 -12.96 1.55 3.19
CA GLY A 57 -12.69 0.12 3.07
C GLY A 57 -13.01 -0.48 1.70
N ASP A 58 -13.64 0.26 0.79
CA ASP A 58 -13.93 -0.19 -0.57
C ASP A 58 -12.71 -0.07 -1.50
N HIS A 59 -12.80 -0.66 -2.69
CA HIS A 59 -11.75 -0.67 -3.70
C HIS A 59 -11.14 0.73 -3.96
N CYS A 60 -9.81 0.81 -3.90
CA CYS A 60 -9.05 2.06 -4.04
C CYS A 60 -9.48 3.19 -3.07
N GLU A 61 -10.03 2.81 -1.91
CA GLU A 61 -10.52 3.70 -0.86
C GLU A 61 -11.53 4.74 -1.38
N MET A 62 -12.32 4.38 -2.40
CA MET A 62 -13.10 5.33 -3.20
C MET A 62 -14.12 6.12 -2.37
N GLY A 63 -14.66 5.52 -1.30
CA GLY A 63 -15.64 6.15 -0.41
C GLY A 63 -15.07 7.30 0.43
N ASN A 64 -13.75 7.38 0.63
CA ASN A 64 -13.12 8.46 1.41
C ASN A 64 -11.67 8.73 0.96
N ARG A 65 -11.53 9.13 -0.30
CA ARG A 65 -10.23 9.49 -0.90
C ARG A 65 -9.54 10.65 -0.19
N SER A 66 -10.29 11.57 0.42
CA SER A 66 -9.70 12.68 1.19
C SER A 66 -8.92 12.18 2.41
N LEU A 67 -9.45 11.20 3.14
CA LEU A 67 -8.74 10.57 4.25
C LEU A 67 -7.52 9.79 3.78
N LEU A 68 -7.65 9.01 2.70
CA LEU A 68 -6.52 8.32 2.07
C LEU A 68 -5.40 9.32 1.74
N ASN A 69 -5.73 10.37 0.99
CA ASN A 69 -4.77 11.38 0.55
C ASN A 69 -4.06 12.02 1.74
N ARG A 70 -4.80 12.38 2.79
CA ARG A 70 -4.20 12.92 4.01
C ARG A 70 -3.17 11.95 4.61
N ARG A 71 -3.54 10.69 4.86
CA ARG A 71 -2.63 9.70 5.47
C ARG A 71 -1.40 9.39 4.59
N VAL A 72 -1.57 9.40 3.26
CA VAL A 72 -0.47 9.19 2.31
C VAL A 72 0.46 10.40 2.29
N LEU A 73 -0.07 11.62 2.24
CA LEU A 73 0.73 12.84 2.27
C LEU A 73 1.45 13.01 3.61
N ASP A 74 0.78 12.76 4.74
CA ASP A 74 1.41 12.75 6.07
C ASP A 74 2.59 11.77 6.10
N TRP A 75 2.47 10.59 5.49
CA TRP A 75 3.58 9.63 5.39
C TRP A 75 4.69 10.10 4.44
N LEU A 76 4.34 10.73 3.33
CA LEU A 76 5.35 11.29 2.42
C LEU A 76 6.14 12.41 3.10
N ASP A 77 5.49 13.24 3.91
CA ASP A 77 6.16 14.27 4.72
C ASP A 77 7.10 13.63 5.74
N GLU A 78 6.71 12.52 6.40
CA GLU A 78 7.61 11.76 7.30
C GLU A 78 8.87 11.24 6.57
N ILE A 79 8.75 10.84 5.30
CA ILE A 79 9.83 10.20 4.54
C ILE A 79 10.72 11.21 3.78
N LEU A 80 10.11 12.26 3.21
CA LEU A 80 10.76 13.21 2.31
C LEU A 80 10.97 14.58 2.96
N GLY A 81 10.19 14.91 3.98
CA GLY A 81 10.27 16.16 4.72
C GLY A 81 11.44 16.17 5.69
N GLN A 82 12.67 16.30 5.18
CA GLN A 82 13.74 16.81 6.02
C GLN A 82 13.48 18.29 6.32
N PRO A 83 13.70 18.78 7.56
CA PRO A 83 13.83 20.20 7.77
C PRO A 83 15.04 20.70 6.96
N ALA A 84 14.88 21.85 6.31
CA ALA A 84 15.98 22.57 5.69
C ALA A 84 17.09 22.91 6.71
#